data_AF-A0A962BXE4-F1
#
_entry.id   AF-A0A962BXE4-F1
#
_cell.length_a   1.000
_cell.length_b   1.000
_cell.length_c   1.000
_cell.angle_alpha   90.00
_cell.angle_beta   90.00
_cell.angle_gamma   90.00
#
_symmetry.space_group_name_H-M   'P 1'
#
loop_
_entity.id
_entity.type
_entity.pdbx_description
1 polymer ?
#
loop_
_entity_poly.entity_id
_entity_poly.type
_entity_poly.pdbx_seq_one_letter_code
_entity_poly.pdbx_strand_id
1 'polypeptide(L)'
;MSGSPLDAGIDALLAEFETQIADFDDAPSLVVAFSGGGDSSALLHALATLRGARGLDLRAIHVNHGLHADADRWEQQCRDFAKQLGVTFTSIPVEVTETGDGLEASARDARYAALFANTQPDDIIVLAHHQDDQAETVLLRLLRGSGSAGLGAMRRWSERGARRLWRPWLQQPRSAIDAYCERCGIEHVHDPANHDPRHVRSRLRQEVMPLLRELSPSADAALAQSAALLREDAERLVRLDRANLAMIQGLDPDTLSIPELSRLEDAEQRAAIRCFLAEREAPPMPVRVMAQLDALLNANKGAEPVLQWAGMSLRRYRDLLYLCPIDHVADDLPSADWNGKQPVAFPHGWRLAFDPPLEAPLRLRITAREGGERIQLAGKSHSQELNKLLQEAGVPPWERFRLPLLWLDAEDGPRLLAVADLFRSEPLRQLETTHGIRFRCEPSGSR
;
A
#
# COMPACT_ATOMS: atom_id res chain seq x y z
N MET A 1 -28.29 -41.05 22.87
CA MET A 1 -26.87 -41.09 23.26
C MET A 1 -26.29 -39.72 22.96
N SER A 2 -26.18 -38.86 23.98
CA SER A 2 -25.61 -37.52 23.85
C SER A 2 -24.09 -37.65 23.71
N GLY A 3 -23.53 -37.17 22.59
CA GLY A 3 -22.08 -37.10 22.40
C GLY A 3 -21.39 -36.31 23.51
N SER A 4 -20.11 -36.58 23.75
CA SER A 4 -19.36 -35.88 24.79
C SER A 4 -19.22 -34.39 24.43
N PRO A 5 -18.98 -33.49 25.41
CA PRO A 5 -18.70 -32.08 25.12
C PRO A 5 -17.53 -31.86 24.15
N LEU A 6 -16.58 -32.80 24.12
CA LEU A 6 -15.46 -32.84 23.16
C LEU A 6 -15.96 -33.09 21.74
N ASP A 7 -16.90 -34.02 21.55
CA ASP A 7 -17.47 -34.32 20.23
C ASP A 7 -18.21 -33.10 19.64
N ALA A 8 -18.95 -32.37 20.47
CA ALA A 8 -19.64 -31.16 20.07
C ALA A 8 -18.67 -30.02 19.65
N GLY A 9 -17.53 -29.88 20.33
CA GLY A 9 -16.52 -28.87 20.01
C GLY A 9 -15.79 -29.16 18.69
N ILE A 10 -15.52 -30.44 18.40
CA ILE A 10 -14.83 -30.83 17.17
C ILE A 10 -15.76 -30.74 15.96
N ASP A 11 -17.03 -31.12 16.12
CA ASP A 11 -18.02 -30.98 15.05
C ASP A 11 -18.32 -29.51 14.76
N ALA A 12 -18.26 -28.63 15.76
CA ALA A 12 -18.33 -27.18 15.56
C ALA A 12 -17.10 -26.62 14.81
N LEU A 13 -15.89 -27.15 15.06
CA LEU A 13 -14.67 -26.78 14.33
C LEU A 13 -14.80 -27.11 12.84
N LEU A 14 -15.32 -28.30 12.51
CA LEU A 14 -15.56 -28.71 11.13
C LEU A 14 -16.72 -27.93 10.48
N ALA A 15 -17.81 -27.67 11.20
CA ALA A 15 -18.96 -26.93 10.67
C ALA A 15 -18.62 -25.45 10.37
N GLU A 16 -17.89 -24.77 11.26
CA GLU A 16 -17.37 -23.42 10.99
C GLU A 16 -16.45 -23.43 9.76
N PHE A 17 -15.63 -24.48 9.63
CA PHE A 17 -14.74 -24.63 8.50
C PHE A 17 -15.48 -24.87 7.18
N GLU A 18 -16.51 -25.72 7.19
CA GLU A 18 -17.38 -25.96 6.03
C GLU A 18 -18.16 -24.72 5.61
N THR A 19 -18.60 -23.91 6.58
CA THR A 19 -19.26 -22.62 6.34
C THR A 19 -18.30 -21.65 5.65
N GLN A 20 -17.08 -21.52 6.16
CA GLN A 20 -16.07 -20.66 5.54
C GLN A 20 -15.67 -21.12 4.13
N ILE A 21 -15.68 -22.42 3.86
CA ILE A 21 -15.41 -22.97 2.52
C ILE A 21 -16.60 -22.76 1.57
N ALA A 22 -17.82 -22.66 2.10
CA ALA A 22 -19.02 -22.44 1.29
C ALA A 22 -19.01 -21.07 0.58
N ASP A 23 -18.28 -20.09 1.13
CA ASP A 23 -18.11 -18.76 0.55
C ASP A 23 -17.18 -18.74 -0.68
N PHE A 24 -16.63 -19.88 -1.10
CA PHE A 24 -15.83 -19.98 -2.32
C PHE A 24 -16.74 -20.18 -3.54
N ASP A 25 -16.82 -19.13 -4.37
CA ASP A 25 -17.63 -19.10 -5.60
C ASP A 25 -17.15 -20.11 -6.66
N ASP A 26 -15.87 -20.48 -6.63
CA ASP A 26 -15.22 -21.46 -7.52
C ASP A 26 -14.43 -22.50 -6.71
N ALA A 27 -14.16 -23.67 -7.28
CA ALA A 27 -13.25 -24.68 -6.74
C ALA A 27 -11.84 -24.08 -6.56
N PRO A 28 -11.46 -23.61 -5.35
CA PRO A 28 -10.25 -22.81 -5.20
C PRO A 28 -9.03 -23.73 -5.09
N SER A 29 -7.89 -23.27 -5.61
CA SER A 29 -6.61 -23.93 -5.34
C SER A 29 -6.11 -23.53 -3.96
N LEU A 30 -6.09 -24.48 -3.03
CA LEU A 30 -5.70 -24.32 -1.65
C LEU A 30 -4.30 -24.88 -1.44
N VAL A 31 -3.42 -24.05 -0.88
CA VAL A 31 -2.03 -24.41 -0.58
C VAL A 31 -1.79 -24.32 0.91
N VAL A 32 -1.76 -25.45 1.59
CA VAL A 32 -1.51 -25.50 3.04
C VAL A 32 -0.02 -25.30 3.30
N ALA A 33 0.32 -24.27 4.08
CA ALA A 33 1.66 -24.11 4.62
C ALA A 33 1.88 -25.13 5.75
N PHE A 34 2.49 -26.26 5.39
CA PHE A 34 2.50 -27.47 6.21
C PHE A 34 3.84 -27.65 6.92
N SER A 35 3.88 -27.37 8.22
CA SER A 35 5.10 -27.52 9.03
C SER A 35 5.30 -28.94 9.58
N GLY A 36 4.25 -29.76 9.59
CA GLY A 36 4.25 -31.08 10.22
C GLY A 36 3.85 -31.09 11.69
N GLY A 37 3.72 -29.91 12.32
CA GLY A 37 3.21 -29.78 13.68
C GLY A 37 1.70 -29.97 13.76
N GLY A 38 1.18 -30.21 14.97
CA GLY A 38 -0.22 -30.58 15.24
C GLY A 38 -1.24 -29.69 14.53
N ASP A 39 -1.09 -28.36 14.62
CA ASP A 39 -2.03 -27.42 14.00
C ASP A 39 -2.06 -27.57 12.47
N SER A 40 -0.90 -27.65 11.82
CA SER A 40 -0.83 -27.79 10.37
C SER A 40 -1.27 -29.17 9.87
N SER A 41 -1.02 -30.23 10.64
CA SER A 41 -1.44 -31.60 10.33
C SER A 41 -2.96 -31.75 10.44
N ALA A 42 -3.54 -31.22 11.52
CA ALA A 42 -4.98 -31.19 11.68
C ALA A 42 -5.66 -30.39 10.56
N LEU A 43 -5.10 -29.24 10.17
CA LEU A 43 -5.65 -28.39 9.12
C LEU A 43 -5.67 -29.11 7.77
N LEU A 44 -4.53 -29.74 7.43
CA LEU A 44 -4.40 -30.53 6.22
C LEU A 44 -5.38 -31.70 6.19
N HIS A 45 -5.52 -32.42 7.30
CA HIS A 45 -6.47 -33.53 7.44
C HIS A 45 -7.93 -33.07 7.28
N ALA A 46 -8.33 -31.97 7.93
CA ALA A 46 -9.67 -31.41 7.82
C ALA A 46 -10.00 -31.02 6.37
N LEU A 47 -9.08 -30.33 5.67
CA LEU A 47 -9.26 -29.98 4.25
C LEU A 47 -9.33 -31.20 3.35
N ALA A 48 -8.47 -32.20 3.57
CA ALA A 48 -8.45 -33.42 2.78
C ALA A 48 -9.76 -34.23 2.93
N THR A 49 -10.39 -34.17 4.12
CA THR A 49 -11.68 -34.80 4.39
C THR A 49 -12.81 -34.12 3.61
N LEU A 50 -12.78 -32.78 3.49
CA LEU A 50 -13.83 -32.00 2.83
C LEU A 50 -13.64 -31.84 1.32
N ARG A 51 -12.44 -32.12 0.79
CA ARG A 51 -12.08 -31.86 -0.62
C ARG A 51 -13.06 -32.47 -1.63
N GLY A 52 -13.51 -33.71 -1.39
CA GLY A 52 -14.31 -34.46 -2.36
C GLY A 52 -15.72 -33.88 -2.50
N ALA A 53 -16.33 -33.47 -1.39
CA ALA A 53 -17.66 -32.88 -1.36
C ALA A 53 -17.69 -31.45 -1.94
N ARG A 54 -16.54 -30.77 -1.98
CA ARG A 54 -16.42 -29.36 -2.37
C ARG A 54 -15.59 -29.11 -3.64
N GLY A 55 -15.04 -30.16 -4.24
CA GLY A 55 -14.18 -30.05 -5.43
C GLY A 55 -12.89 -29.25 -5.19
N LEU A 56 -12.35 -29.24 -3.96
CA LEU A 56 -11.16 -28.43 -3.64
C LEU A 56 -9.92 -29.00 -4.32
N ASP A 57 -9.17 -28.15 -5.01
CA ASP A 57 -7.80 -28.47 -5.40
C ASP A 57 -6.88 -28.20 -4.20
N LEU A 58 -6.28 -29.25 -3.65
CA LEU A 58 -5.57 -29.18 -2.37
C LEU A 58 -4.14 -29.70 -2.53
N ARG A 59 -3.17 -28.86 -2.14
CA ARG A 59 -1.75 -29.22 -2.05
C ARG A 59 -1.11 -28.68 -0.77
N ALA A 60 -0.02 -29.31 -0.36
CA ALA A 60 0.74 -28.95 0.83
C ALA A 60 2.17 -28.55 0.45
N ILE A 61 2.65 -27.44 1.01
CA ILE A 61 4.05 -27.00 0.89
C ILE A 61 4.68 -26.99 2.27
N HIS A 62 5.74 -27.77 2.43
CA HIS A 62 6.64 -27.73 3.57
C HIS A 62 7.84 -26.84 3.26
N VAL A 63 8.22 -26.00 4.21
CA VAL A 63 9.45 -25.20 4.11
C VAL A 63 10.46 -25.77 5.09
N ASN A 64 11.52 -26.36 4.57
CA ASN A 64 12.58 -26.96 5.36
C ASN A 64 13.71 -25.92 5.55
N HIS A 65 13.87 -25.44 6.77
CA HIS A 65 14.89 -24.45 7.11
C HIS A 65 16.30 -25.05 7.29
N GLY A 66 16.43 -26.40 7.32
CA GLY A 66 17.71 -27.09 7.51
C GLY A 66 18.40 -26.84 8.86
N LEU A 67 17.71 -26.21 9.82
CA LEU A 67 18.30 -25.77 11.09
C LEU A 67 18.43 -26.88 12.14
N HIS A 68 17.75 -28.02 11.96
CA HIS A 68 17.70 -29.10 12.94
C HIS A 68 18.22 -30.42 12.35
N ALA A 69 18.91 -31.22 13.17
CA ALA A 69 19.47 -32.51 12.74
C ALA A 69 18.41 -33.53 12.29
N ASP A 70 17.18 -33.41 12.81
CA ASP A 70 16.04 -34.26 12.46
C ASP A 70 15.19 -33.72 11.29
N ALA A 71 15.59 -32.61 10.65
CA ALA A 71 14.78 -31.94 9.63
C ALA A 71 14.38 -32.88 8.47
N ASP A 72 15.31 -33.73 7.99
CA ASP A 72 15.04 -34.70 6.93
C ASP A 72 14.02 -35.76 7.36
N ARG A 73 14.09 -36.20 8.63
CA ARG A 73 13.13 -37.16 9.18
C ARG A 73 11.74 -36.53 9.29
N TRP A 74 11.66 -35.28 9.75
CA TRP A 74 10.40 -34.55 9.85
C TRP A 74 9.78 -34.29 8.48
N GLU A 75 10.60 -33.94 7.47
CA GLU A 75 10.14 -33.83 6.08
C GLU A 75 9.55 -35.15 5.59
N GLN A 76 10.21 -36.28 5.85
CA GLN A 76 9.73 -37.59 5.43
C GLN A 76 8.39 -37.94 6.11
N GLN A 77 8.24 -37.67 7.41
CA GLN A 77 6.97 -37.83 8.12
C GLN A 77 5.85 -36.98 7.50
N CYS A 78 6.14 -35.72 7.16
CA CYS A 78 5.20 -34.83 6.48
C CYS A 78 4.77 -35.39 5.12
N ARG A 79 5.74 -35.88 4.33
CA ARG A 79 5.50 -36.46 3.01
C ARG A 79 4.61 -37.70 3.09
N ASP A 80 4.87 -38.58 4.06
CA ASP A 80 4.09 -39.80 4.26
C ASP A 80 2.66 -39.49 4.71
N PHE A 81 2.49 -38.52 5.61
CA PHE A 81 1.17 -38.05 6.04
C PHE A 81 0.36 -37.46 4.88
N ALA A 82 0.94 -36.56 4.07
CA ALA A 82 0.28 -36.00 2.90
C ALA A 82 -0.09 -37.09 1.87
N LYS A 83 0.77 -38.10 1.68
CA LYS A 83 0.51 -39.25 0.81
C LYS A 83 -0.66 -40.09 1.30
N GLN A 84 -0.79 -40.34 2.61
CA GLN A 84 -1.93 -41.06 3.19
C GLN A 84 -3.25 -40.33 2.92
N LEU A 85 -3.23 -39.00 2.96
CA LEU A 85 -4.38 -38.16 2.61
C LEU A 85 -4.59 -38.03 1.10
N GLY A 86 -3.69 -38.55 0.26
CA GLY A 86 -3.71 -38.37 -1.19
C GLY A 86 -3.58 -36.91 -1.61
N VAL A 87 -2.80 -36.11 -0.87
CA VAL A 87 -2.55 -34.69 -1.15
C VAL A 87 -1.17 -34.52 -1.78
N THR A 88 -1.07 -33.69 -2.81
CA THR A 88 0.21 -33.35 -3.44
C THR A 88 1.10 -32.61 -2.45
N PHE A 89 2.32 -33.09 -2.23
CA PHE A 89 3.28 -32.55 -1.27
C PHE A 89 4.54 -32.04 -1.96
N THR A 90 4.96 -30.82 -1.62
CA THR A 90 6.23 -30.23 -2.06
C THR A 90 7.03 -29.79 -0.84
N SER A 91 8.32 -30.15 -0.77
CA SER A 91 9.25 -29.60 0.22
C SER A 91 10.17 -28.59 -0.46
N ILE A 92 10.33 -27.43 0.15
CA ILE A 92 11.20 -26.35 -0.35
C ILE A 92 12.29 -26.11 0.70
N PRO A 93 13.57 -26.40 0.38
CA PRO A 93 14.68 -26.04 1.25
C PRO A 93 14.88 -24.52 1.20
N VAL A 94 15.14 -23.91 2.37
CA VAL A 94 15.48 -22.49 2.46
C VAL A 94 16.68 -22.30 3.39
N GLU A 95 17.57 -21.40 2.99
CA GLU A 95 18.62 -20.90 3.87
C GLU A 95 18.11 -19.67 4.63
N VAL A 96 18.28 -19.68 5.95
CA VAL A 96 17.90 -18.55 6.80
C VAL A 96 19.16 -17.78 7.16
N THR A 97 19.29 -16.57 6.62
CA THR A 97 20.33 -15.62 7.06
C THR A 97 19.73 -14.70 8.12
N GLU A 98 20.33 -14.67 9.30
CA GLU A 98 19.89 -13.77 10.37
C GLU A 98 20.11 -12.30 9.97
N THR A 99 19.05 -11.50 10.07
CA THR A 99 19.09 -10.04 9.93
C THR A 99 18.92 -9.37 11.30
N GLY A 100 19.05 -8.04 11.38
CA GLY A 100 18.99 -7.29 12.64
C GLY A 100 17.71 -7.47 13.48
N ASP A 101 16.65 -8.04 12.92
CA ASP A 101 15.38 -8.34 13.61
C ASP A 101 15.35 -9.73 14.28
N GLY A 102 16.47 -10.47 14.21
CA GLY A 102 16.67 -11.77 14.83
C GLY A 102 16.31 -12.97 13.95
N LEU A 103 16.74 -14.16 14.39
CA LEU A 103 16.55 -15.42 13.66
C LEU A 103 15.08 -15.80 13.41
N GLU A 104 14.17 -15.59 14.39
CA GLU A 104 12.74 -15.92 14.24
C GLU A 104 12.08 -15.09 13.13
N ALA A 105 12.35 -13.79 13.09
CA ALA A 105 11.83 -12.90 12.06
C ALA A 105 12.37 -13.29 10.67
N SER A 106 13.67 -13.54 10.59
CA SER A 106 14.35 -13.95 9.36
C SER A 106 13.83 -15.30 8.82
N ALA A 107 13.63 -16.29 9.69
CA ALA A 107 13.04 -17.58 9.32
C ALA A 107 11.59 -17.43 8.84
N ARG A 108 10.81 -16.58 9.52
CA ARG A 108 9.43 -16.29 9.13
C ARG A 108 9.35 -15.66 7.73
N ASP A 109 10.23 -14.71 7.42
CA ASP A 109 10.26 -14.07 6.11
C ASP A 109 10.75 -15.00 5.00
N ALA A 110 11.80 -15.80 5.25
CA ALA A 110 12.24 -16.84 4.32
C ALA A 110 11.10 -17.84 4.01
N ARG A 111 10.33 -18.24 5.03
CA ARG A 111 9.16 -19.11 4.86
C ARG A 111 8.10 -18.50 3.94
N TYR A 112 7.75 -17.24 4.16
CA TYR A 112 6.77 -16.57 3.31
C TYR A 112 7.29 -16.37 1.88
N ALA A 113 8.56 -16.02 1.71
CA ALA A 113 9.18 -15.88 0.39
C ALA A 113 9.12 -17.20 -0.39
N ALA A 114 9.47 -18.32 0.25
CA ALA A 114 9.40 -19.64 -0.37
C ALA A 114 7.98 -20.05 -0.74
N LEU A 115 7.00 -19.81 0.14
CA LEU A 115 5.58 -20.06 -0.18
C LEU A 115 5.14 -19.22 -1.38
N PHE A 116 5.49 -17.94 -1.44
CA PHE A 116 5.07 -17.05 -2.52
C PHE A 116 5.69 -17.40 -3.86
N ALA A 117 6.96 -17.83 -3.86
CA ALA A 117 7.66 -18.28 -5.06
C ALA A 117 7.08 -19.58 -5.64
N ASN A 118 6.42 -20.40 -4.81
CA ASN A 118 5.89 -21.72 -5.19
C ASN A 118 4.35 -21.76 -5.27
N THR A 119 3.72 -20.59 -5.29
CA THR A 119 2.26 -20.41 -5.43
C THR A 119 1.92 -19.48 -6.57
N GLN A 120 0.80 -19.75 -7.24
CA GLN A 120 0.23 -18.91 -8.27
C GLN A 120 -0.56 -17.74 -7.65
N PRO A 121 -0.81 -16.65 -8.39
CA PRO A 121 -1.61 -15.52 -7.90
C PRO A 121 -3.01 -15.92 -7.41
N ASP A 122 -3.64 -16.89 -8.06
CA ASP A 122 -5.00 -17.35 -7.75
C ASP A 122 -5.04 -18.38 -6.61
N ASP A 123 -3.87 -18.86 -6.15
CA ASP A 123 -3.79 -19.79 -5.03
C ASP A 123 -4.12 -19.09 -3.70
N ILE A 124 -4.87 -19.79 -2.85
CA ILE A 124 -5.13 -19.39 -1.48
C ILE A 124 -4.16 -20.15 -0.56
N ILE A 125 -3.24 -19.41 0.08
CA ILE A 125 -2.32 -20.00 1.05
C ILE A 125 -3.05 -20.12 2.40
N VAL A 126 -3.18 -21.36 2.89
CA VAL A 126 -3.88 -21.66 4.14
C VAL A 126 -2.86 -21.85 5.28
N LEU A 127 -3.10 -21.15 6.39
CA LEU A 127 -2.23 -21.10 7.55
C LEU A 127 -2.99 -21.57 8.80
N ALA A 128 -2.40 -22.50 9.56
CA ALA A 128 -3.00 -23.08 10.76
C ALA A 128 -2.91 -22.18 12.02
N HIS A 129 -2.98 -20.86 11.85
CA HIS A 129 -2.96 -19.96 13.00
C HIS A 129 -4.29 -20.01 13.77
N HIS A 130 -4.20 -19.99 15.09
CA HIS A 130 -5.34 -20.17 16.00
C HIS A 130 -5.49 -19.05 17.04
N GLN A 131 -6.43 -19.19 17.98
CA GLN A 131 -6.75 -18.16 18.98
C GLN A 131 -5.55 -17.84 19.89
N ASP A 132 -4.81 -18.83 20.39
CA ASP A 132 -3.63 -18.56 21.22
C ASP A 132 -2.56 -17.78 20.44
N ASP A 133 -2.37 -18.02 19.13
CA ASP A 133 -1.46 -17.21 18.31
C ASP A 133 -1.90 -15.74 18.22
N GLN A 134 -3.22 -15.48 18.28
CA GLN A 134 -3.75 -14.12 18.37
C GLN A 134 -3.33 -13.47 19.69
N ALA A 135 -3.54 -14.17 20.81
CA ALA A 135 -3.16 -13.68 22.13
C ALA A 135 -1.65 -13.37 22.20
N GLU A 136 -0.81 -14.29 21.73
CA GLU A 136 0.65 -14.07 21.63
C GLU A 136 0.98 -12.84 20.77
N THR A 137 0.32 -12.69 19.62
CA THR A 137 0.53 -11.57 18.69
C THR A 137 0.12 -10.24 19.32
N VAL A 138 -0.97 -10.19 20.08
CA VAL A 138 -1.41 -9.00 20.81
C VAL A 138 -0.35 -8.58 21.83
N LEU A 139 0.11 -9.51 22.67
CA LEU A 139 1.12 -9.22 23.70
C LEU A 139 2.44 -8.73 23.07
N LEU A 140 2.91 -9.38 21.99
CA LEU A 140 4.09 -8.92 21.26
C LEU A 140 3.93 -7.51 20.71
N ARG A 141 2.76 -7.17 20.17
CA ARG A 141 2.50 -5.84 19.60
C ARG A 141 2.33 -4.77 20.67
N LEU A 142 1.78 -5.12 21.84
CA LEU A 142 1.75 -4.25 23.02
C LEU A 142 3.16 -3.92 23.51
N LEU A 143 4.04 -4.92 23.64
CA LEU A 143 5.44 -4.71 24.03
C LEU A 143 6.23 -3.82 23.05
N ARG A 144 5.76 -3.69 21.80
CA ARG A 144 6.32 -2.82 20.75
C ARG A 144 5.67 -1.44 20.66
N GLY A 145 4.68 -1.13 21.52
CA GLY A 145 3.99 0.17 21.50
C GLY A 145 3.07 0.37 20.30
N SER A 146 2.44 -0.69 19.79
CA SER A 146 1.54 -0.60 18.63
C SER A 146 0.22 0.11 18.98
N GLY A 147 -0.29 0.95 18.06
CA GLY A 147 -1.65 1.53 18.14
C GLY A 147 -2.74 0.55 17.72
N SER A 148 -4.01 0.99 17.68
CA SER A 148 -5.20 0.16 17.40
C SER A 148 -5.09 -0.68 16.12
N ALA A 149 -4.61 -0.09 15.03
CA ALA A 149 -4.39 -0.80 13.76
C ALA A 149 -3.39 -1.97 13.90
N GLY A 150 -2.36 -1.79 14.73
CA GLY A 150 -1.43 -2.86 15.06
C GLY A 150 -2.02 -3.85 16.06
N LEU A 151 -2.74 -3.40 17.09
CA LEU A 151 -3.31 -4.30 18.09
C LEU A 151 -4.45 -5.18 17.57
N GLY A 152 -5.01 -4.88 16.39
CA GLY A 152 -5.94 -5.74 15.65
C GLY A 152 -5.40 -7.12 15.20
N ALA A 153 -4.14 -7.43 15.57
CA ALA A 153 -3.45 -8.71 15.40
C ALA A 153 -3.56 -9.30 13.97
N MET A 154 -3.80 -10.61 13.81
CA MET A 154 -3.93 -11.21 12.47
C MET A 154 -5.39 -11.23 12.02
N ARG A 155 -5.62 -11.15 10.71
CA ARG A 155 -6.95 -11.25 10.08
C ARG A 155 -7.21 -12.68 9.58
N ARG A 156 -8.47 -13.09 9.55
CA ARG A 156 -8.92 -14.35 8.93
C ARG A 156 -8.50 -14.39 7.45
N TRP A 157 -8.77 -13.29 6.75
CA TRP A 157 -8.33 -13.03 5.38
C TRP A 157 -7.34 -11.88 5.35
N SER A 158 -6.23 -12.06 4.65
CA SER A 158 -5.24 -11.00 4.44
C SER A 158 -4.51 -11.17 3.12
N GLU A 159 -4.05 -10.08 2.54
CA GLU A 159 -3.20 -10.06 1.36
C GLU A 159 -1.77 -9.68 1.74
N ARG A 160 -0.78 -10.29 1.09
CA ARG A 160 0.63 -9.88 1.17
C ARG A 160 1.21 -9.88 -0.25
N GLY A 161 1.33 -8.70 -0.84
CA GLY A 161 1.53 -8.58 -2.29
C GLY A 161 0.33 -9.15 -3.04
N ALA A 162 0.55 -9.81 -4.18
CA ALA A 162 -0.50 -10.47 -4.97
C ALA A 162 -0.83 -11.89 -4.47
N ARG A 163 -0.82 -12.12 -3.15
CA ARG A 163 -1.07 -13.45 -2.55
C ARG A 163 -2.14 -13.35 -1.48
N ARG A 164 -3.15 -14.23 -1.55
CA ARG A 164 -4.23 -14.35 -0.57
C ARG A 164 -3.86 -15.35 0.51
N LEU A 165 -4.00 -14.95 1.77
CA LEU A 165 -3.76 -15.78 2.94
C LEU A 165 -5.07 -16.00 3.70
N TRP A 166 -5.34 -17.26 4.04
CA TRP A 166 -6.49 -17.66 4.83
C TRP A 166 -6.06 -18.33 6.14
N ARG A 167 -6.65 -17.90 7.26
CA ARG A 167 -6.45 -18.45 8.61
C ARG A 167 -7.79 -18.93 9.15
N PRO A 168 -8.24 -20.14 8.79
CA PRO A 168 -9.57 -20.61 9.13
C PRO A 168 -9.82 -20.76 10.63
N TRP A 169 -8.78 -21.13 11.37
CA TRP A 169 -8.87 -21.48 12.79
C TRP A 169 -8.56 -20.35 13.73
N LEU A 170 -8.51 -19.12 13.23
CA LEU A 170 -8.06 -17.96 13.98
C LEU A 170 -8.88 -17.66 15.25
N GLN A 171 -10.09 -18.20 15.32
CA GLN A 171 -11.00 -18.09 16.48
C GLN A 171 -11.10 -19.38 17.30
N GLN A 172 -10.49 -20.47 16.84
CA GLN A 172 -10.50 -21.77 17.52
C GLN A 172 -9.38 -21.81 18.56
N PRO A 173 -9.65 -22.30 19.78
CA PRO A 173 -8.61 -22.48 20.79
C PRO A 173 -7.69 -23.66 20.40
N ARG A 174 -6.41 -23.60 20.83
CA ARG A 174 -5.45 -24.71 20.65
C ARG A 174 -6.03 -26.05 21.13
N SER A 175 -6.74 -26.05 22.26
CA SER A 175 -7.33 -27.25 22.85
C SER A 175 -8.35 -27.97 21.95
N ALA A 176 -9.08 -27.24 21.10
CA ALA A 176 -9.99 -27.85 20.14
C ALA A 176 -9.25 -28.53 18.99
N ILE A 177 -8.10 -27.97 18.58
CA ILE A 177 -7.21 -28.54 17.57
C ILE A 177 -6.52 -29.78 18.12
N ASP A 178 -6.04 -29.74 19.36
CA ASP A 178 -5.43 -30.89 20.04
C ASP A 178 -6.46 -32.04 20.16
N ALA A 179 -7.69 -31.74 20.59
CA ALA A 179 -8.77 -32.72 20.64
C ALA A 179 -9.13 -33.31 19.26
N TYR A 180 -9.05 -32.50 18.19
CA TYR A 180 -9.21 -32.99 16.81
C TYR A 180 -8.08 -33.97 16.44
N CYS A 181 -6.82 -33.62 16.74
CA CYS A 181 -5.68 -34.51 16.51
C CYS A 181 -5.86 -35.85 17.20
N GLU A 182 -6.23 -35.83 18.49
CA GLU A 182 -6.45 -37.05 19.28
C GLU A 182 -7.59 -37.91 18.71
N ARG A 183 -8.73 -37.29 18.37
CA ARG A 183 -9.90 -38.00 17.81
C ARG A 183 -9.59 -38.67 16.48
N CYS A 184 -8.83 -38.00 15.62
CA CYS A 184 -8.47 -38.49 14.29
C CYS A 184 -7.19 -39.34 14.28
N GLY A 185 -6.52 -39.54 15.42
CA GLY A 185 -5.28 -40.29 15.51
C GLY A 185 -4.13 -39.65 14.72
N ILE A 186 -4.06 -38.32 14.68
CA ILE A 186 -3.07 -37.58 13.90
C ILE A 186 -1.75 -37.49 14.68
N GLU A 187 -0.79 -38.30 14.25
CA GLU A 187 0.61 -38.16 14.67
C GLU A 187 1.23 -36.93 14.00
N HIS A 188 2.01 -36.15 14.77
CA HIS A 188 2.62 -34.92 14.28
C HIS A 188 4.04 -34.72 14.85
N VAL A 189 4.80 -33.88 14.17
CA VAL A 189 6.19 -33.55 14.52
C VAL A 189 6.20 -32.66 15.77
N HIS A 190 7.07 -33.01 16.72
CA HIS A 190 7.41 -32.16 17.86
C HIS A 190 8.78 -31.53 17.64
N ASP A 191 8.81 -30.27 17.19
CA ASP A 191 10.04 -29.50 17.02
C ASP A 191 10.48 -28.88 18.37
N PRO A 192 11.65 -29.27 18.92
CA PRO A 192 12.18 -28.70 20.16
C PRO A 192 12.42 -27.18 20.11
N ALA A 193 12.64 -26.60 18.93
CA ALA A 193 12.85 -25.16 18.76
C ALA A 193 11.62 -24.34 19.17
N ASN A 194 10.42 -24.94 19.13
CA ASN A 194 9.18 -24.33 19.65
C ASN A 194 9.22 -24.08 21.15
N HIS A 195 10.16 -24.72 21.86
CA HIS A 195 10.35 -24.58 23.29
C HIS A 195 11.57 -23.75 23.69
N ASP A 196 12.31 -23.20 22.73
CA ASP A 196 13.53 -22.45 22.99
C ASP A 196 13.24 -21.10 23.67
N PRO A 197 13.71 -20.85 24.91
CA PRO A 197 13.43 -19.60 25.63
C PRO A 197 14.14 -18.37 25.02
N ARG A 198 15.06 -18.56 24.07
CA ARG A 198 15.66 -17.43 23.33
C ARG A 198 14.64 -16.70 22.45
N HIS A 199 13.56 -17.39 22.06
CA HIS A 199 12.47 -16.80 21.26
C HIS A 199 11.42 -16.16 22.17
N VAL A 200 11.15 -14.87 21.96
CA VAL A 200 10.19 -14.10 22.79
C VAL A 200 8.79 -14.75 22.76
N ARG A 201 8.37 -15.29 21.62
CA ARG A 201 7.10 -16.03 21.53
C ARG A 201 7.05 -17.26 22.41
N SER A 202 8.13 -18.05 22.43
CA SER A 202 8.23 -19.24 23.29
C SER A 202 8.07 -18.86 24.76
N ARG A 203 8.73 -17.78 25.19
CA ARG A 203 8.59 -17.25 26.56
C ARG A 203 7.17 -16.78 26.86
N LEU A 204 6.52 -16.07 25.93
CA LEU A 204 5.11 -15.68 26.10
C LEU A 204 4.23 -16.91 26.34
N ARG A 205 4.39 -17.95 25.53
CA ARG A 205 3.61 -19.19 25.62
C ARG A 205 3.87 -19.99 26.90
N GLN A 206 5.12 -20.09 27.34
CA GLN A 206 5.52 -20.95 28.45
C GLN A 206 5.50 -20.26 29.82
N GLU A 207 5.77 -18.96 29.87
CA GLU A 207 5.90 -18.22 31.13
C GLU A 207 4.69 -17.30 31.34
N VAL A 208 4.32 -16.50 30.34
CA VAL A 208 3.35 -15.40 30.53
C VAL A 208 1.90 -15.88 30.41
N MET A 209 1.57 -16.63 29.37
CA MET A 209 0.19 -17.10 29.15
C MET A 209 -0.33 -17.98 30.29
N PRO A 210 0.46 -18.90 30.88
CA PRO A 210 0.02 -19.65 32.06
C PRO A 210 -0.36 -18.74 33.23
N LEU A 211 0.45 -17.73 33.55
CA LEU A 211 0.15 -16.76 34.60
C LEU A 211 -1.12 -15.95 34.30
N LEU A 212 -1.33 -15.55 33.04
CA LEU A 212 -2.57 -14.87 32.64
C LEU A 212 -3.80 -15.80 32.77
N ARG A 213 -3.65 -17.09 32.46
CA ARG A 213 -4.71 -18.10 32.60
C ARG A 213 -5.04 -18.39 34.06
N GLU A 214 -4.07 -18.31 34.97
CA GLU A 214 -4.31 -18.38 36.41
C GLU A 214 -5.16 -17.20 36.91
N LEU A 215 -4.94 -16.00 36.37
CA LEU A 215 -5.73 -14.81 36.70
C LEU A 215 -7.12 -14.84 36.06
N SER A 216 -7.20 -15.31 34.82
CA SER A 216 -8.44 -15.44 34.06
C SER A 216 -8.36 -16.66 33.12
N PRO A 217 -9.12 -17.73 33.36
CA PRO A 217 -9.10 -18.92 32.51
C PRO A 217 -9.45 -18.64 31.03
N SER A 218 -10.08 -17.51 30.74
CA SER A 218 -10.43 -17.07 29.39
C SER A 218 -9.45 -16.05 28.78
N ALA A 219 -8.24 -15.90 29.33
CA ALA A 219 -7.27 -14.88 28.91
C ALA A 219 -6.99 -14.88 27.40
N ASP A 220 -6.78 -16.06 26.79
CA ASP A 220 -6.56 -16.22 25.35
C ASP A 220 -7.73 -15.65 24.53
N ALA A 221 -8.96 -16.07 24.88
CA ALA A 221 -10.18 -15.63 24.22
C ALA A 221 -10.42 -14.13 24.42
N ALA A 222 -10.17 -13.60 25.62
CA ALA A 222 -10.32 -12.18 25.93
C ALA A 222 -9.33 -11.30 25.15
N LEU A 223 -8.08 -11.75 25.00
CA LEU A 223 -7.06 -11.06 24.20
C LEU A 223 -7.41 -11.10 22.70
N ALA A 224 -7.84 -12.26 22.19
CA ALA A 224 -8.28 -12.40 20.80
C ALA A 224 -9.53 -11.54 20.50
N GLN A 225 -10.48 -11.48 21.44
CA GLN A 225 -11.67 -10.63 21.33
C GLN A 225 -11.30 -9.14 21.34
N SER A 226 -10.39 -8.74 22.24
CA SER A 226 -9.88 -7.36 22.28
C SER A 226 -9.21 -6.97 20.96
N ALA A 227 -8.45 -7.88 20.34
CA ALA A 227 -7.89 -7.66 19.01
C ALA A 227 -8.97 -7.49 17.93
N ALA A 228 -10.05 -8.28 17.98
CA ALA A 228 -11.16 -8.14 17.04
C ALA A 228 -11.84 -6.76 17.16
N LEU A 229 -12.14 -6.31 18.37
CA LEU A 229 -12.73 -5.00 18.65
C LEU A 229 -11.82 -3.85 18.20
N LEU A 230 -10.53 -3.91 18.55
CA LEU A 230 -9.54 -2.90 18.15
C LEU A 230 -9.37 -2.83 16.62
N ARG A 231 -9.53 -3.96 15.93
CA ARG A 231 -9.53 -3.99 14.47
C ARG A 231 -10.77 -3.32 13.88
N GLU A 232 -11.96 -3.62 14.41
CA GLU A 232 -13.21 -2.98 13.97
C GLU A 232 -13.14 -1.46 14.14
N ASP A 233 -12.62 -1.00 15.29
CA ASP A 233 -12.38 0.41 15.54
C ASP A 233 -11.35 1.01 14.57
N ALA A 234 -10.23 0.33 14.33
CA ALA A 234 -9.22 0.79 13.39
C ALA A 234 -9.79 0.91 11.96
N GLU A 235 -10.60 -0.05 11.52
CA GLU A 235 -11.27 0.01 10.21
C GLU A 235 -12.30 1.14 10.13
N ARG A 236 -13.02 1.39 11.21
CA ARG A 236 -13.95 2.52 11.29
C ARG A 236 -13.21 3.86 11.20
N LEU A 237 -12.08 3.98 11.88
CA LEU A 237 -11.21 5.16 11.79
C LEU A 237 -10.68 5.37 10.38
N VAL A 238 -10.22 4.32 9.70
CA VAL A 238 -9.78 4.41 8.29
C VAL A 238 -10.91 4.89 7.36
N ARG A 239 -12.15 4.41 7.56
CA ARG A 239 -13.31 4.90 6.79
C ARG A 239 -13.60 6.38 7.05
N LEU A 240 -13.51 6.81 8.31
CA LEU A 240 -13.68 8.22 8.68
C LEU A 240 -12.58 9.09 8.06
N ASP A 241 -11.31 8.65 8.14
CA ASP A 241 -10.17 9.36 7.56
C ASP A 241 -10.31 9.54 6.04
N ARG A 242 -10.81 8.50 5.33
CA ARG A 242 -11.13 8.58 3.89
C ARG A 242 -12.28 9.53 3.61
N ALA A 243 -13.33 9.53 4.43
CA ALA A 243 -14.44 10.46 4.27
C ALA A 243 -13.97 11.92 4.49
N ASN A 244 -13.15 12.15 5.51
CA ASN A 244 -12.51 13.44 5.75
C ASN A 244 -11.65 13.86 4.56
N LEU A 245 -10.81 12.97 4.04
CA LEU A 245 -10.01 13.21 2.84
C LEU A 245 -10.88 13.64 1.65
N ALA A 246 -11.96 12.93 1.37
CA ALA A 246 -12.86 13.25 0.27
C ALA A 246 -13.50 14.65 0.39
N MET A 247 -13.71 15.15 1.61
CA MET A 247 -14.23 16.51 1.84
C MET A 247 -13.16 17.60 1.68
N ILE A 248 -11.90 17.30 2.02
CA ILE A 248 -10.81 18.28 1.99
C ILE A 248 -10.05 18.27 0.65
N GLN A 249 -10.21 17.26 -0.18
CA GLN A 249 -9.51 17.12 -1.46
C GLN A 249 -9.85 18.27 -2.42
N GLY A 250 -8.82 18.90 -2.99
CA GLY A 250 -9.00 19.94 -4.00
C GLY A 250 -9.40 19.36 -5.36
N LEU A 251 -9.72 20.24 -6.31
CA LEU A 251 -10.07 19.83 -7.69
C LEU A 251 -8.91 19.10 -8.39
N ASP A 252 -7.67 19.50 -8.08
CA ASP A 252 -6.48 18.80 -8.51
C ASP A 252 -6.22 17.64 -7.52
N PRO A 253 -6.07 16.38 -8.00
CA PRO A 253 -5.77 15.24 -7.15
C PRO A 253 -4.57 15.47 -6.24
N ASP A 254 -3.56 16.26 -6.59
CA ASP A 254 -2.39 16.47 -5.73
C ASP A 254 -2.55 17.63 -4.75
N THR A 255 -3.79 18.08 -4.52
CA THR A 255 -4.08 19.23 -3.65
C THR A 255 -5.07 18.96 -2.53
N LEU A 256 -4.86 19.62 -1.38
CA LEU A 256 -5.81 19.66 -0.27
C LEU A 256 -6.24 21.10 0.01
N SER A 257 -7.52 21.31 0.28
CA SER A 257 -8.09 22.58 0.75
C SER A 257 -7.63 22.87 2.19
N ILE A 258 -6.87 23.95 2.37
CA ILE A 258 -6.45 24.43 3.68
C ILE A 258 -7.67 24.82 4.54
N PRO A 259 -8.65 25.61 4.04
CA PRO A 259 -9.83 25.97 4.83
C PRO A 259 -10.62 24.77 5.35
N GLU A 260 -10.79 23.73 4.53
CA GLU A 260 -11.50 22.51 4.94
C GLU A 260 -10.66 21.67 5.89
N LEU A 261 -9.37 21.51 5.62
CA LEU A 261 -8.44 20.82 6.51
C LEU A 261 -8.38 21.49 7.90
N SER A 262 -8.34 22.82 7.97
CA SER A 262 -8.32 23.59 9.21
C SER A 262 -9.63 23.52 10.02
N ARG A 263 -10.71 22.93 9.47
CA ARG A 263 -11.94 22.64 10.24
C ARG A 263 -11.86 21.33 11.02
N LEU A 264 -10.94 20.44 10.65
CA LEU A 264 -10.72 19.17 11.33
C LEU A 264 -9.86 19.37 12.58
N GLU A 265 -10.02 18.50 13.57
CA GLU A 265 -9.14 18.48 14.73
C GLU A 265 -7.72 18.01 14.35
N ASP A 266 -6.69 18.38 15.12
CA ASP A 266 -5.29 18.09 14.78
C ASP A 266 -5.02 16.59 14.50
N ALA A 267 -5.69 15.70 15.24
CA ALA A 267 -5.55 14.25 15.02
C ALA A 267 -6.09 13.82 13.65
N GLU A 268 -7.24 14.37 13.26
CA GLU A 268 -7.92 14.13 11.99
C GLU A 268 -7.17 14.75 10.82
N GLN A 269 -6.61 15.96 10.99
CA GLN A 269 -5.75 16.59 9.97
C GLN A 269 -4.57 15.68 9.62
N ARG A 270 -3.85 15.20 10.64
CA ARG A 270 -2.70 14.31 10.46
C ARG A 270 -3.11 12.97 9.86
N ALA A 271 -4.30 12.45 10.20
CA ALA A 271 -4.83 11.21 9.66
C ALA A 271 -5.25 11.35 8.19
N ALA A 272 -5.94 12.42 7.84
CA ALA A 272 -6.32 12.76 6.47
C ALA A 272 -5.08 12.94 5.58
N ILE A 273 -4.02 13.60 6.06
CA ILE A 273 -2.75 13.71 5.32
C ILE A 273 -2.10 12.33 5.13
N ARG A 274 -2.07 11.46 6.15
CA ARG A 274 -1.57 10.10 5.97
C ARG A 274 -2.36 9.33 4.91
N CYS A 275 -3.69 9.48 4.91
CA CYS A 275 -4.56 8.86 3.91
C CYS A 275 -4.26 9.42 2.50
N PHE A 276 -4.15 10.74 2.38
CA PHE A 276 -3.83 11.44 1.14
C PHE A 276 -2.50 10.97 0.52
N LEU A 277 -1.46 10.82 1.35
CA LEU A 277 -0.16 10.30 0.91
C LEU A 277 -0.25 8.83 0.49
N ALA A 278 -0.95 8.00 1.27
CA ALA A 278 -1.08 6.57 0.96
C ALA A 278 -1.83 6.32 -0.35
N GLU A 279 -2.89 7.08 -0.65
CA GLU A 279 -3.64 6.96 -1.91
C GLU A 279 -2.83 7.37 -3.15
N ARG A 280 -1.76 8.14 -2.98
CA ARG A 280 -0.82 8.56 -4.04
C ARG A 280 0.44 7.73 -4.08
N GLU A 281 0.49 6.65 -3.30
CA GLU A 281 1.69 5.81 -3.13
C GLU A 281 2.93 6.62 -2.71
N ALA A 282 2.72 7.79 -2.08
CA ALA A 282 3.80 8.66 -1.65
C ALA A 282 4.47 8.08 -0.39
N PRO A 283 5.79 8.26 -0.22
CA PRO A 283 6.49 7.85 1.00
C PRO A 283 5.80 8.42 2.25
N PRO A 284 5.62 7.62 3.32
CA PRO A 284 4.95 8.09 4.53
C PRO A 284 5.73 9.25 5.15
N MET A 285 5.02 10.30 5.53
CA MET A 285 5.62 11.46 6.19
C MET A 285 6.12 11.10 7.60
N PRO A 286 7.41 11.33 7.93
CA PRO A 286 7.93 11.08 9.27
C PRO A 286 7.21 11.92 10.34
N VAL A 287 7.05 11.37 11.55
CA VAL A 287 6.37 12.06 12.68
C VAL A 287 6.95 13.45 12.95
N ARG A 288 8.29 13.60 12.88
CA ARG A 288 8.98 14.89 13.06
C ARG A 288 8.64 15.95 12.00
N VAL A 289 8.30 15.53 10.78
CA VAL A 289 7.90 16.41 9.68
C VAL A 289 6.41 16.74 9.82
N MET A 290 5.59 15.73 10.13
CA MET A 290 4.15 15.90 10.41
C MET A 290 3.89 16.85 11.59
N ALA A 291 4.76 16.87 12.60
CA ALA A 291 4.69 17.80 13.72
C ALA A 291 4.86 19.28 13.31
N GLN A 292 5.33 19.58 12.10
CA GLN A 292 5.50 20.93 11.56
C GLN A 292 4.30 21.37 10.70
N LEU A 293 3.26 20.54 10.60
CA LEU A 293 2.06 20.82 9.81
C LEU A 293 1.41 22.15 10.22
N ASP A 294 1.28 22.41 11.52
CA ASP A 294 0.64 23.64 12.00
C ASP A 294 1.38 24.90 11.57
N ALA A 295 2.72 24.83 11.49
CA ALA A 295 3.53 25.94 10.98
C ALA A 295 3.29 26.18 9.47
N LEU A 296 3.09 25.11 8.70
CA LEU A 296 2.73 25.19 7.28
C LEU A 296 1.32 25.80 7.09
N LEU A 297 0.35 25.32 7.87
CA LEU A 297 -1.06 25.75 7.80
C LEU A 297 -1.29 27.18 8.29
N ASN A 298 -0.46 27.69 9.21
CA ASN A 298 -0.61 29.02 9.80
C ASN A 298 0.40 30.06 9.31
N ALA A 299 1.21 29.72 8.29
CA ALA A 299 2.20 30.66 7.77
C ALA A 299 1.58 31.96 7.24
N ASN A 300 2.27 33.08 7.49
CA ASN A 300 1.85 34.42 7.06
C ASN A 300 1.76 34.52 5.53
N LYS A 301 0.90 35.44 5.05
CA LYS A 301 0.81 35.79 3.62
C LYS A 301 2.18 36.24 3.10
N GLY A 302 2.74 35.49 2.15
CA GLY A 302 4.05 35.76 1.54
C GLY A 302 5.18 34.86 2.03
N ALA A 303 4.99 34.11 3.11
CA ALA A 303 5.87 32.98 3.41
C ALA A 303 5.56 31.83 2.45
N GLU A 304 6.60 31.19 1.91
CA GLU A 304 6.51 29.98 1.09
C GLU A 304 6.99 28.77 1.91
N PRO A 305 6.29 28.40 3.00
CA PRO A 305 6.71 27.28 3.82
C PRO A 305 6.60 25.98 3.02
N VAL A 306 7.59 25.11 3.22
CA VAL A 306 7.66 23.80 2.58
C VAL A 306 8.03 22.75 3.62
N LEU A 307 7.29 21.65 3.64
CA LEU A 307 7.70 20.44 4.33
C LEU A 307 8.30 19.48 3.32
N GLN A 308 9.47 18.92 3.61
CA GLN A 308 10.18 18.02 2.69
C GLN A 308 10.53 16.69 3.38
N TRP A 309 10.33 15.59 2.68
CA TRP A 309 10.72 14.25 3.14
C TRP A 309 10.84 13.30 1.96
N ALA A 310 11.86 12.44 1.95
CA ALA A 310 11.98 11.30 1.02
C ALA A 310 11.69 11.63 -0.46
N GLY A 311 12.21 12.77 -0.97
CA GLY A 311 11.99 13.19 -2.36
C GLY A 311 10.64 13.85 -2.64
N MET A 312 9.77 14.00 -1.64
CA MET A 312 8.48 14.67 -1.71
C MET A 312 8.45 15.96 -0.91
N SER A 313 7.57 16.88 -1.30
CA SER A 313 7.31 18.13 -0.63
C SER A 313 5.82 18.43 -0.52
N LEU A 314 5.44 19.07 0.59
CA LEU A 314 4.12 19.63 0.81
C LEU A 314 4.27 21.14 0.89
N ARG A 315 3.64 21.85 -0.04
CA ARG A 315 3.81 23.29 -0.21
C ARG A 315 2.47 24.01 -0.09
N ARG A 316 2.48 25.16 0.55
CA ARG A 316 1.30 26.03 0.60
C ARG A 316 1.31 27.00 -0.57
N TYR A 317 0.19 27.09 -1.30
CA TYR A 317 -0.07 28.21 -2.20
C TYR A 317 -1.54 28.58 -2.19
N ARG A 318 -1.83 29.85 -1.89
CA ARG A 318 -3.18 30.34 -1.59
C ARG A 318 -3.83 29.50 -0.47
N ASP A 319 -5.02 28.98 -0.73
CA ASP A 319 -5.82 28.16 0.19
C ASP A 319 -5.66 26.65 -0.08
N LEU A 320 -4.57 26.25 -0.75
CA LEU A 320 -4.29 24.85 -1.09
C LEU A 320 -2.92 24.42 -0.56
N LEU A 321 -2.84 23.17 -0.12
CA LEU A 321 -1.60 22.41 0.04
C LEU A 321 -1.38 21.55 -1.19
N TYR A 322 -0.18 21.60 -1.75
CA TYR A 322 0.24 20.84 -2.92
C TYR A 322 1.22 19.75 -2.50
N LEU A 323 0.93 18.51 -2.84
CA LEU A 323 1.91 17.44 -2.85
C LEU A 323 2.66 17.48 -4.18
N CYS A 324 3.98 17.58 -4.11
CA CYS A 324 4.81 17.57 -5.30
C CYS A 324 6.20 17.00 -4.97
N PRO A 325 6.91 16.41 -5.92
CA PRO A 325 8.31 16.06 -5.73
C PRO A 325 9.14 17.25 -5.22
N ILE A 326 10.20 16.99 -4.47
CA ILE A 326 11.20 18.02 -4.17
C ILE A 326 11.83 18.40 -5.52
N ASP A 327 11.70 19.67 -5.89
CA ASP A 327 12.21 20.13 -7.18
C ASP A 327 13.73 19.95 -7.24
N HIS A 328 14.17 19.24 -8.26
CA HIS A 328 15.35 19.65 -9.02
C HIS A 328 14.79 20.35 -10.26
N VAL A 329 14.74 21.68 -10.26
CA VAL A 329 14.65 22.39 -11.54
C VAL A 329 15.89 21.95 -12.29
N ALA A 330 15.74 21.23 -13.41
CA ALA A 330 16.89 20.92 -14.24
C ALA A 330 17.55 22.25 -14.58
N ASP A 331 18.82 22.42 -14.22
CA ASP A 331 19.53 23.70 -14.37
C ASP A 331 19.52 24.18 -15.83
N ASP A 332 19.36 23.26 -16.79
CA ASP A 332 19.26 23.50 -18.22
C ASP A 332 17.87 23.12 -18.77
N LEU A 333 16.86 23.98 -18.58
CA LEU A 333 15.63 23.85 -19.35
C LEU A 333 15.89 24.26 -20.82
N PRO A 334 15.39 23.49 -21.80
CA PRO A 334 15.76 23.68 -23.19
C PRO A 334 15.23 24.99 -23.76
N SER A 335 16.12 25.74 -24.42
CA SER A 335 15.76 26.70 -25.46
C SER A 335 15.99 26.03 -26.81
N ALA A 336 14.92 25.76 -27.56
CA ALA A 336 14.99 25.04 -28.82
C ALA A 336 14.28 25.79 -29.95
N ASP A 337 14.93 25.85 -31.11
CA ASP A 337 14.29 26.29 -32.34
C ASP A 337 13.25 25.26 -32.78
N TRP A 338 12.09 25.75 -33.22
CA TRP A 338 10.97 24.93 -33.65
C TRP A 338 10.38 25.47 -34.95
N ASN A 339 10.06 24.58 -35.87
CA ASN A 339 9.48 24.93 -37.17
C ASN A 339 7.96 24.70 -37.23
N GLY A 340 7.35 24.22 -36.15
CA GLY A 340 5.90 23.96 -36.08
C GLY A 340 5.41 22.75 -36.89
N LYS A 341 6.30 21.99 -37.55
CA LYS A 341 5.94 20.84 -38.41
C LYS A 341 5.73 19.54 -37.64
N GLN A 342 6.56 19.31 -36.63
CA GLN A 342 6.48 18.12 -35.79
C GLN A 342 6.15 18.50 -34.35
N PRO A 343 5.33 17.70 -33.64
CA PRO A 343 5.17 17.86 -32.22
C PRO A 343 6.50 17.78 -31.50
N VAL A 344 6.67 18.58 -30.46
CA VAL A 344 7.89 18.64 -29.65
C VAL A 344 7.56 18.38 -28.19
N ALA A 345 8.34 17.51 -27.57
CA ALA A 345 8.28 17.26 -26.14
C ALA A 345 9.08 18.34 -25.39
N PHE A 346 8.55 18.78 -24.27
CA PHE A 346 9.16 19.72 -23.36
C PHE A 346 9.21 19.11 -21.95
N PRO A 347 10.22 19.44 -21.11
CA PRO A 347 10.34 18.88 -19.77
C PRO A 347 9.07 19.01 -18.94
N HIS A 348 8.98 18.18 -17.89
CA HIS A 348 7.81 18.10 -17.01
C HIS A 348 6.55 17.57 -17.72
N GLY A 349 6.76 16.82 -18.81
CA GLY A 349 5.69 16.15 -19.52
C GLY A 349 4.80 17.11 -20.28
N TRP A 350 5.36 18.11 -20.97
CA TRP A 350 4.58 18.97 -21.86
C TRP A 350 4.80 18.56 -23.32
N ARG A 351 3.77 18.66 -24.15
CA ARG A 351 3.86 18.43 -25.60
C ARG A 351 3.21 19.59 -26.35
N LEU A 352 3.99 20.18 -27.26
CA LEU A 352 3.56 21.30 -28.09
C LEU A 352 3.38 20.85 -29.54
N ALA A 353 2.29 21.27 -30.19
CA ALA A 353 2.00 20.96 -31.58
C ALA A 353 1.13 22.03 -32.24
N PHE A 354 1.20 22.10 -33.57
CA PHE A 354 0.16 22.72 -34.39
C PHE A 354 -0.69 21.65 -35.04
N ASP A 355 -2.00 21.92 -35.14
CA ASP A 355 -2.98 21.04 -35.76
C ASP A 355 -3.86 21.82 -36.75
N PRO A 356 -3.72 21.61 -38.08
CA PRO A 356 -2.67 20.83 -38.73
C PRO A 356 -1.26 21.44 -38.56
N PRO A 357 -0.17 20.70 -38.91
CA PRO A 357 1.19 21.21 -38.85
C PRO A 357 1.40 22.54 -39.60
N LEU A 358 2.27 23.41 -39.07
CA LEU A 358 2.59 24.69 -39.69
C LEU A 358 3.46 24.50 -40.94
N GLU A 359 2.97 24.91 -42.11
CA GLU A 359 3.73 24.84 -43.38
C GLU A 359 4.44 26.16 -43.75
N ALA A 360 4.33 27.20 -42.92
CA ALA A 360 4.99 28.49 -43.16
C ALA A 360 6.43 28.53 -42.61
N PRO A 361 7.37 29.24 -43.26
CA PRO A 361 8.77 29.31 -42.84
C PRO A 361 8.98 30.32 -41.69
N LEU A 362 8.26 30.14 -40.58
CA LEU A 362 8.40 30.98 -39.39
C LEU A 362 9.53 30.50 -38.49
N ARG A 363 10.25 31.44 -37.85
CA ARG A 363 11.26 31.14 -36.82
C ARG A 363 10.58 31.14 -35.47
N LEU A 364 10.25 29.96 -34.97
CA LEU A 364 9.68 29.79 -33.63
C LEU A 364 10.74 29.27 -32.68
N ARG A 365 10.62 29.62 -31.41
CA ARG A 365 11.49 29.14 -30.34
C ARG A 365 10.65 28.74 -29.15
N ILE A 366 11.00 27.64 -28.51
CA ILE A 366 10.38 27.18 -27.28
C ILE A 366 11.39 27.34 -26.16
N THR A 367 11.01 28.02 -25.09
CA THR A 367 11.88 28.23 -23.92
C THR A 367 11.17 27.93 -22.62
N ALA A 368 11.95 27.76 -21.56
CA ALA A 368 11.49 27.98 -20.20
C ALA A 368 11.40 29.47 -19.86
N ARG A 369 10.80 29.73 -18.69
CA ARG A 369 10.68 31.06 -18.12
C ARG A 369 11.98 31.47 -17.45
N GLU A 370 12.44 32.70 -17.70
CA GLU A 370 13.61 33.30 -17.05
C GLU A 370 13.19 34.45 -16.11
N GLY A 371 12.00 35.04 -16.33
CA GLY A 371 11.47 36.18 -15.59
C GLY A 371 11.53 37.48 -16.39
N GLY A 372 10.56 38.37 -16.15
CA GLY A 372 10.45 39.66 -16.83
C GLY A 372 9.67 39.63 -18.16
N GLU A 373 9.20 38.46 -18.59
CA GLU A 373 8.45 38.31 -19.84
C GLU A 373 7.13 39.07 -19.81
N ARG A 374 6.72 39.54 -20.99
CA ARG A 374 5.44 40.22 -21.19
C ARG A 374 4.69 39.62 -22.38
N ILE A 375 3.36 39.57 -22.28
CA ILE A 375 2.49 39.06 -23.33
C ILE A 375 1.32 40.01 -23.55
N GLN A 376 0.98 40.25 -24.82
CA GLN A 376 -0.25 40.91 -25.21
C GLN A 376 -1.32 39.85 -25.49
N LEU A 377 -2.22 39.63 -24.53
CA LEU A 377 -3.30 38.65 -24.65
C LEU A 377 -4.26 38.99 -25.80
N ALA A 378 -4.84 37.96 -26.41
CA ALA A 378 -5.83 38.11 -27.47
C ALA A 378 -7.00 39.02 -27.02
N GLY A 379 -7.35 40.00 -27.84
CA GLY A 379 -8.39 41.00 -27.55
C GLY A 379 -8.02 42.09 -26.52
N LYS A 380 -6.76 42.17 -26.07
CA LYS A 380 -6.27 43.26 -25.20
C LYS A 380 -5.41 44.25 -25.99
N SER A 381 -5.55 45.54 -25.67
CA SER A 381 -4.84 46.63 -26.34
C SER A 381 -3.41 46.86 -25.84
N HIS A 382 -3.04 46.30 -24.68
CA HIS A 382 -1.73 46.52 -24.06
C HIS A 382 -1.10 45.20 -23.58
N SER A 383 0.24 45.19 -23.54
CA SER A 383 1.06 44.08 -23.04
C SER A 383 1.10 44.07 -21.50
N GLN A 384 0.99 42.88 -20.90
CA GLN A 384 0.96 42.67 -19.45
C GLN A 384 2.12 41.80 -19.00
N GLU A 385 2.53 41.95 -17.74
CA GLU A 385 3.59 41.14 -17.14
C GLU A 385 3.12 39.71 -16.95
N LEU A 386 3.90 38.76 -17.47
CA LEU A 386 3.54 37.35 -17.39
C LEU A 386 3.46 36.87 -15.94
N ASN A 387 4.34 37.36 -15.06
CA ASN A 387 4.30 37.00 -13.64
C ASN A 387 2.96 37.39 -12.98
N LYS A 388 2.42 38.57 -13.32
CA LYS A 388 1.14 39.04 -12.81
C LYS A 388 -0.01 38.17 -13.35
N LEU A 389 0.01 37.86 -14.64
CA LEU A 389 -0.99 36.97 -15.26
C LEU A 389 -0.98 35.58 -14.63
N LEU A 390 0.20 34.96 -14.45
CA LEU A 390 0.33 33.66 -13.79
C LEU A 390 -0.13 33.72 -12.33
N GLN A 391 0.15 34.81 -11.62
CA GLN A 391 -0.35 35.03 -10.28
C GLN A 391 -1.87 35.16 -10.25
N GLU A 392 -2.50 35.85 -11.20
CA GLU A 392 -3.95 35.99 -11.32
C GLU A 392 -4.61 34.64 -11.63
N ALA A 393 -4.06 33.89 -12.60
CA ALA A 393 -4.48 32.55 -12.95
C ALA A 393 -4.24 31.50 -11.85
N GLY A 394 -3.50 31.84 -10.80
CA GLY A 394 -3.28 30.95 -9.66
C GLY A 394 -2.28 29.85 -9.92
N VAL A 395 -1.31 30.10 -10.79
CA VAL A 395 -0.19 29.16 -11.00
C VAL A 395 0.79 29.27 -9.82
N PRO A 396 1.08 28.16 -9.10
CA PRO A 396 2.04 28.16 -8.01
C PRO A 396 3.45 28.57 -8.47
N PRO A 397 4.24 29.28 -7.65
CA PRO A 397 5.56 29.79 -8.04
C PRO A 397 6.50 28.75 -8.65
N TRP A 398 6.56 27.54 -8.09
CA TRP A 398 7.40 26.44 -8.56
C TRP A 398 6.93 25.87 -9.91
N GLU A 399 5.62 25.90 -10.21
CA GLU A 399 5.09 25.48 -11.52
C GLU A 399 5.39 26.49 -12.63
N ARG A 400 5.53 27.78 -12.31
CA ARG A 400 5.69 28.84 -13.32
C ARG A 400 6.92 28.67 -14.20
N PHE A 401 7.99 28.08 -13.66
CA PHE A 401 9.23 27.82 -14.38
C PHE A 401 9.18 26.52 -15.20
N ARG A 402 8.15 25.69 -15.01
CA ARG A 402 7.93 24.44 -15.74
C ARG A 402 7.10 24.63 -17.01
N LEU A 403 6.53 25.83 -17.21
CA LEU A 403 5.66 26.13 -18.33
C LEU A 403 6.48 26.43 -19.61
N PRO A 404 6.19 25.77 -20.74
CA PRO A 404 6.80 26.12 -22.02
C PRO A 404 6.26 27.47 -22.52
N LEU A 405 7.16 28.33 -22.98
CA LEU A 405 6.85 29.56 -23.71
C LEU A 405 7.12 29.39 -25.19
N LEU A 406 6.16 29.72 -26.03
CA LEU A 406 6.32 29.74 -27.48
C LEU A 406 6.59 31.17 -27.96
N TRP A 407 7.72 31.38 -28.60
CA TRP A 407 8.15 32.66 -29.17
C TRP A 407 8.12 32.63 -30.69
N LEU A 408 7.88 33.81 -31.28
CA LEU A 408 8.13 34.11 -32.69
C LEU A 408 9.27 35.12 -32.77
N ASP A 409 10.34 34.78 -33.46
CA ASP A 409 11.44 35.70 -33.73
C ASP A 409 11.10 36.51 -35.00
N ALA A 410 10.48 37.68 -34.80
CA ALA A 410 10.11 38.62 -35.86
C ALA A 410 11.22 39.65 -36.12
N GLU A 411 11.17 40.31 -37.28
CA GLU A 411 12.17 41.32 -37.68
C GLU A 411 12.22 42.52 -36.73
N ASP A 412 11.11 42.85 -36.07
CA ASP A 412 11.00 43.94 -35.11
C ASP A 412 11.20 43.51 -33.65
N GLY A 413 11.60 42.24 -33.43
CA GLY A 413 11.94 41.67 -32.13
C GLY A 413 11.16 40.39 -31.78
N PRO A 414 11.60 39.64 -30.76
CA PRO A 414 10.94 38.42 -30.32
C PRO A 414 9.57 38.72 -29.69
N ARG A 415 8.55 37.96 -30.09
CA ARG A 415 7.17 38.10 -29.59
C ARG A 415 6.71 36.81 -28.91
N LEU A 416 6.22 36.92 -27.68
CA LEU A 416 5.67 35.78 -26.96
C LEU A 416 4.28 35.42 -27.51
N LEU A 417 4.16 34.24 -28.11
CA LEU A 417 2.94 33.74 -28.75
C LEU A 417 2.00 33.05 -27.76
N ALA A 418 2.51 32.16 -26.92
CA ALA A 418 1.74 31.42 -25.94
C ALA A 418 2.56 31.02 -24.70
N VAL A 419 1.86 30.77 -23.60
CA VAL A 419 2.41 30.20 -22.37
C VAL A 419 1.60 28.97 -22.02
N ALA A 420 2.19 27.80 -22.26
CA ALA A 420 1.51 26.50 -22.22
C ALA A 420 0.11 26.56 -22.89
N ASP A 421 -0.90 26.01 -22.24
CA ASP A 421 -2.32 26.12 -22.59
C ASP A 421 -3.04 27.31 -21.91
N LEU A 422 -2.35 28.03 -21.03
CA LEU A 422 -2.95 29.05 -20.16
C LEU A 422 -3.21 30.38 -20.88
N PHE A 423 -2.23 30.86 -21.63
CA PHE A 423 -2.28 32.19 -22.22
C PHE A 423 -1.95 32.17 -23.70
N ARG A 424 -2.77 32.90 -24.47
CA ARG A 424 -2.64 33.03 -25.93
C ARG A 424 -2.58 34.50 -26.29
N SER A 425 -1.57 34.86 -27.08
CA SER A 425 -1.38 36.22 -27.55
C SER A 425 -2.27 36.56 -28.75
N GLU A 426 -2.47 37.85 -29.02
CA GLU A 426 -3.14 38.30 -30.24
C GLU A 426 -2.37 37.89 -31.53
N PRO A 427 -1.02 38.03 -31.60
CA PRO A 427 -0.25 37.51 -32.74
C PRO A 427 -0.44 36.02 -33.01
N LEU A 428 -0.55 35.18 -31.97
CA LEU A 428 -0.82 33.75 -32.17
C LEU A 428 -2.18 33.53 -32.83
N ARG A 429 -3.20 34.26 -32.38
CA ARG A 429 -4.56 34.16 -32.96
C ARG A 429 -4.58 34.53 -34.44
N GLN A 430 -3.83 35.57 -34.81
CA GLN A 430 -3.69 36.00 -36.21
C GLN A 430 -2.97 34.94 -37.04
N LEU A 431 -1.91 34.34 -36.49
CA LEU A 431 -1.16 33.26 -37.12
C LEU A 431 -2.05 32.01 -37.34
N GLU A 432 -2.82 31.61 -36.33
CA GLU A 432 -3.78 30.51 -36.41
C GLU A 432 -4.83 30.74 -37.50
N THR A 433 -5.36 31.96 -37.58
CA THR A 433 -6.37 32.33 -38.60
C THR A 433 -5.78 32.37 -40.00
N THR A 434 -4.58 32.93 -40.14
CA THR A 434 -3.90 33.12 -41.44
C THR A 434 -3.49 31.79 -42.07
N HIS A 435 -3.03 30.85 -41.24
CA HIS A 435 -2.52 29.56 -41.72
C HIS A 435 -3.51 28.41 -41.54
N GLY A 436 -4.68 28.66 -40.94
CA GLY A 436 -5.69 27.62 -40.69
C GLY A 436 -5.21 26.52 -39.74
N ILE A 437 -4.41 26.89 -38.74
CA ILE A 437 -3.82 25.95 -37.76
C ILE A 437 -4.28 26.28 -36.34
N ARG A 438 -4.11 25.33 -35.43
CA ARG A 438 -4.34 25.54 -33.99
C ARG A 438 -3.16 25.09 -33.17
N PHE A 439 -2.65 25.98 -32.32
CA PHE A 439 -1.64 25.64 -31.32
C PHE A 439 -2.26 24.86 -30.17
N ARG A 440 -1.67 23.71 -29.87
CA ARG A 440 -2.00 22.85 -28.73
C ARG A 440 -0.76 22.67 -27.86
N CYS A 441 -0.94 22.83 -26.55
CA CYS A 441 0.03 22.47 -25.54
C CYS A 441 -0.69 21.62 -24.51
N GLU A 442 -0.31 20.37 -24.37
CA GLU A 442 -1.01 19.41 -23.50
C GLU A 442 0.02 18.66 -22.64
N PRO A 443 -0.33 18.23 -21.42
CA PRO A 443 0.50 17.32 -20.67
C PRO A 443 0.61 15.98 -21.41
N SER A 444 1.83 15.49 -21.63
CA SER A 444 2.14 14.21 -22.23
C SER A 444 1.93 13.08 -21.23
N GLY A 445 0.66 12.71 -20.98
CA GLY A 445 0.26 11.61 -20.08
C GLY A 445 -0.50 12.09 -18.84
N SER A 446 -1.31 11.20 -18.24
CA SER A 446 -2.00 11.49 -16.97
C SER A 446 -0.95 11.78 -15.89
N ARG A 447 -1.16 12.88 -15.15
CA ARG A 447 -0.33 13.29 -14.02
C ARG A 447 -0.16 12.18 -13.00
#